data_AF-A0A2U0SBY7-F1
#
_entry.id   AF-A0A2U0SBY7-F1
#
_cell.length_a   1.000
_cell.length_b   1.000
_cell.length_c   1.000
_cell.angle_alpha   90.00
_cell.angle_beta   90.00
_cell.angle_gamma   90.00
#
_symmetry.space_group_name_H-M   'P 1'
#
loop_
_entity.id
_entity.type
_entity.pdbx_description
1 polymer ?
#
loop_
_entity_poly.entity_id
_entity_poly.type
_entity_poly.pdbx_seq_one_letter_code
_entity_poly.pdbx_strand_id
1 'polypeptide(L)'
;MDTLRSQIEAARQAAATVLAAMGRAAEAEMVVRGQGDDFLEVRTALLAVQRASSRVALLERALHCYADPDFWEAEPCEAMLAYHDRGDVARAALRGRDGFAQHRD
;
A
#
# COMPACT_ATOMS: atom_id res chain seq x y z
N MET A 1 3.02 -15.65 4.71
CA MET A 1 2.04 -16.18 3.74
C MET A 1 0.68 -15.48 3.81
N ASP A 2 0.33 -14.75 4.89
CA ASP A 2 -1.02 -14.18 5.05
C ASP A 2 -1.35 -12.97 4.15
N THR A 3 -0.38 -12.11 3.83
CA THR A 3 -0.63 -10.89 3.06
C THR A 3 -1.09 -11.19 1.62
N LEU A 4 -0.43 -12.13 0.93
CA LEU A 4 -0.80 -12.47 -0.44
C LEU A 4 -2.20 -13.11 -0.51
N ARG A 5 -2.53 -13.96 0.46
CA ARG A 5 -3.85 -14.58 0.58
C ARG A 5 -4.94 -13.53 0.82
N SER A 6 -4.70 -12.59 1.73
CA SER A 6 -5.62 -11.48 1.98
C SER A 6 -5.81 -10.59 0.74
N GLN A 7 -4.73 -10.34 -0.03
CA GLN A 7 -4.80 -9.55 -1.26
C GLN A 7 -5.60 -10.22 -2.37
N ILE A 8 -5.44 -11.54 -2.57
CA ILE A 8 -6.24 -12.25 -3.57
C ILE A 8 -7.71 -12.33 -3.17
N GLU A 9 -8.01 -12.49 -1.88
CA GLU A 9 -9.40 -12.45 -1.37
C GLU A 9 -10.05 -11.08 -1.62
N ALA A 10 -9.34 -9.98 -1.34
CA ALA A 10 -9.81 -8.64 -1.64
C ALA A 10 -10.02 -8.42 -3.16
N ALA A 11 -9.10 -8.94 -3.98
CA ALA A 11 -9.20 -8.87 -5.43
C ALA A 11 -10.43 -9.64 -5.97
N ARG A 12 -10.67 -10.85 -5.45
CA ARG A 12 -11.86 -11.66 -5.79
C ARG A 12 -13.13 -10.92 -5.44
N GLN A 13 -13.22 -10.32 -4.25
CA GLN A 13 -14.42 -9.59 -3.83
C GLN A 13 -14.70 -8.38 -4.72
N ALA A 14 -13.65 -7.62 -5.09
CA ALA A 14 -13.78 -6.49 -6.00
C ALA A 14 -14.21 -6.95 -7.40
N ALA A 15 -13.58 -7.98 -7.95
CA ALA A 15 -13.91 -8.53 -9.26
C ALA A 15 -15.34 -9.10 -9.32
N ALA A 16 -15.77 -9.84 -8.30
CA ALA A 16 -17.12 -10.37 -8.19
C ALA A 16 -18.17 -9.25 -8.17
N THR A 17 -17.89 -8.15 -7.48
CA THR A 17 -18.77 -6.97 -7.46
C THR A 17 -18.93 -6.37 -8.87
N VAL A 18 -17.83 -6.24 -9.62
CA VAL A 18 -17.85 -5.74 -11.00
C VAL A 18 -18.57 -6.70 -11.95
N LEU A 19 -18.27 -8.01 -11.86
CA LEU A 19 -18.93 -9.04 -12.67
C LEU A 19 -20.44 -9.07 -12.43
N ALA A 20 -20.89 -9.01 -11.18
CA ALA A 20 -22.30 -8.96 -10.84
C ALA A 20 -22.98 -7.69 -11.40
N ALA A 21 -22.33 -6.53 -11.30
CA ALA A 21 -22.84 -5.27 -11.87
C ALA A 21 -22.96 -5.31 -13.41
N MET A 22 -22.15 -6.13 -14.08
CA MET A 22 -22.23 -6.36 -15.53
C MET A 22 -23.25 -7.45 -15.92
N GLY A 23 -24.01 -8.01 -14.96
CA GLY A 23 -24.97 -9.08 -15.20
C GLY A 23 -24.34 -10.48 -15.32
N ARG A 24 -23.05 -10.63 -15.02
CA ARG A 24 -22.27 -11.88 -15.10
C ARG A 24 -22.26 -12.60 -13.75
N ALA A 25 -23.47 -12.93 -13.25
CA ALA A 25 -23.67 -13.44 -11.90
C ALA A 25 -23.01 -14.81 -11.66
N ALA A 26 -23.01 -15.70 -12.66
CA ALA A 26 -22.37 -17.01 -12.55
C ALA A 26 -20.84 -16.87 -12.40
N GLU A 27 -20.21 -16.01 -13.20
CA GLU A 27 -18.79 -15.71 -13.08
C GLU A 27 -18.43 -15.05 -11.75
N ALA A 28 -19.29 -14.14 -11.25
CA ALA A 28 -19.10 -13.55 -9.94
C ALA A 28 -19.10 -14.62 -8.82
N GLU A 29 -20.01 -15.60 -8.88
CA GLU A 29 -20.04 -16.71 -7.93
C GLU A 29 -18.78 -17.59 -8.03
N MET A 30 -18.34 -17.93 -9.24
CA MET A 30 -17.11 -18.69 -9.46
C MET A 30 -15.88 -18.00 -8.83
N VAL A 31 -15.76 -16.69 -8.99
CA VAL A 31 -14.65 -15.89 -8.44
C VAL A 31 -14.67 -15.90 -6.90
N VAL A 32 -15.84 -15.74 -6.28
CA VAL A 32 -15.98 -15.78 -4.80
C VAL A 32 -15.56 -17.15 -4.24
N ARG A 33 -15.83 -18.23 -4.98
CA ARG A 33 -15.43 -19.61 -4.61
C ARG A 33 -13.96 -19.90 -4.91
N GLY A 34 -13.20 -18.93 -5.40
CA GLY A 34 -11.77 -19.05 -5.70
C GLY A 34 -11.46 -19.83 -6.98
N GLN A 35 -12.43 -19.96 -7.90
CA GLN A 35 -12.31 -20.73 -9.14
C GLN A 35 -12.07 -19.86 -10.38
N GLY A 36 -11.93 -18.53 -10.22
CA GLY A 36 -11.80 -17.57 -11.33
C GLY A 36 -10.59 -16.65 -11.21
N ASP A 37 -9.51 -17.09 -10.58
CA ASP A 37 -8.30 -16.25 -10.37
C ASP A 37 -7.62 -15.82 -11.67
N ASP A 38 -7.85 -16.57 -12.75
CA ASP A 38 -7.34 -16.32 -14.10
C ASP A 38 -8.17 -15.26 -14.85
N PHE A 39 -9.36 -14.91 -14.36
CA PHE A 39 -10.21 -13.91 -14.99
C PHE A 39 -9.50 -12.54 -15.00
N LEU A 40 -9.69 -11.81 -16.10
CA LEU A 40 -9.05 -10.51 -16.29
C LEU A 40 -9.41 -9.53 -15.16
N GLU A 41 -10.65 -9.57 -14.70
CA GLU A 41 -11.18 -8.76 -13.60
C GLU A 41 -10.44 -9.04 -12.29
N VAL A 42 -10.20 -10.31 -11.96
CA VAL A 42 -9.46 -10.70 -10.74
C VAL A 42 -8.00 -10.27 -10.84
N ARG A 43 -7.34 -10.51 -11.97
CA ARG A 43 -5.95 -10.07 -12.19
C ARG A 43 -5.80 -8.56 -12.12
N THR A 44 -6.75 -7.82 -12.69
CA THR A 44 -6.76 -6.35 -12.67
C THR A 44 -7.00 -5.83 -11.26
N ALA A 45 -7.97 -6.40 -10.54
CA ALA A 45 -8.23 -6.06 -9.15
C ALA A 45 -7.02 -6.36 -8.25
N LEU A 46 -6.34 -7.49 -8.46
CA LEU A 46 -5.15 -7.86 -7.71
C LEU A 46 -4.02 -6.85 -7.91
N LEU A 47 -3.76 -6.42 -9.15
CA LEU A 47 -2.76 -5.39 -9.43
C LEU A 47 -3.11 -4.06 -8.75
N ALA A 48 -4.39 -3.67 -8.74
CA ALA A 48 -4.85 -2.48 -8.06
C ALA A 48 -4.66 -2.57 -6.53
N VAL A 49 -5.04 -3.71 -5.92
CA VAL A 49 -4.86 -3.99 -4.49
C VAL A 49 -3.38 -3.98 -4.10
N GLN A 50 -2.52 -4.61 -4.91
CA GLN A 50 -1.07 -4.62 -4.67
C GLN A 50 -0.50 -3.21 -4.75
N ARG A 51 -0.89 -2.41 -5.75
CA ARG A 51 -0.45 -1.02 -5.87
C ARG A 51 -0.91 -0.17 -4.69
N ALA A 52 -2.16 -0.33 -4.26
CA ALA A 52 -2.69 0.36 -3.09
C ALA A 52 -1.96 -0.05 -1.80
N SER A 53 -1.72 -1.35 -1.61
CA SER A 53 -0.98 -1.88 -0.45
C SER A 53 0.44 -1.31 -0.39
N SER A 54 1.15 -1.29 -1.52
CA SER A 54 2.50 -0.71 -1.61
C SER A 54 2.48 0.80 -1.31
N ARG A 55 1.43 1.51 -1.74
CA ARG A 55 1.26 2.95 -1.45
C ARG A 55 1.01 3.20 0.03
N VAL A 56 0.17 2.40 0.67
CA VAL A 56 -0.09 2.46 2.12
C VAL A 56 1.19 2.17 2.90
N ALA A 57 1.92 1.11 2.55
CA ALA A 57 3.17 0.76 3.21
C ALA A 57 4.22 1.89 3.14
N LEU A 58 4.29 2.62 2.02
CA LEU A 58 5.16 3.80 1.89
C LEU A 58 4.75 4.95 2.84
N LEU A 59 3.44 5.18 2.97
CA LEU A 59 2.92 6.22 3.88
C LEU A 59 3.15 5.84 5.33
N GLU A 60 2.89 4.59 5.70
CA GLU A 60 3.10 4.08 7.05
C GLU A 60 4.57 4.18 7.46
N ARG A 61 5.51 3.90 6.56
CA ARG A 61 6.95 4.11 6.83
C ARG A 61 7.28 5.57 7.13
N ALA A 62 6.76 6.52 6.33
CA ALA A 62 6.96 7.94 6.59
C ALA A 62 6.34 8.38 7.92
N LEU A 63 5.13 7.90 8.24
CA LEU A 63 4.47 8.17 9.51
C LEU A 63 5.24 7.59 10.69
N HIS A 64 5.81 6.40 10.54
CA HIS A 64 6.63 5.78 11.57
C HIS A 64 7.86 6.63 11.91
N CYS A 65 8.54 7.19 10.89
CA CYS A 65 9.64 8.13 11.11
C CYS A 65 9.20 9.35 11.94
N TYR A 66 8.06 9.94 11.60
CA TYR A 66 7.59 11.14 12.31
C TYR A 66 6.93 10.84 13.66
N ALA A 67 6.61 9.58 13.94
CA ALA A 67 6.14 9.15 15.24
C ALA A 67 7.28 8.85 16.22
N ASP A 68 8.52 8.73 15.73
CA ASP A 68 9.70 8.49 16.55
C ASP A 68 10.12 9.80 17.27
N PRO A 69 10.16 9.85 18.62
CA PRO A 69 10.63 11.02 19.34
C PRO A 69 12.06 11.42 18.99
N ASP A 70 12.95 10.46 18.73
CA ASP A 70 14.36 10.72 18.39
C ASP A 70 14.49 11.44 17.03
N PHE A 71 13.45 11.39 16.20
CA PHE A 71 13.39 12.18 14.97
C PHE A 71 13.28 13.69 15.25
N TRP A 72 12.58 14.05 16.32
CA TRP A 72 12.27 15.42 16.71
C TRP A 72 13.15 15.95 17.83
N GLU A 73 13.85 15.09 18.57
CA GLU A 73 14.55 15.46 19.79
C GLU A 73 16.06 15.26 19.63
N ALA A 74 16.83 16.34 19.74
CA ALA A 74 18.28 16.32 19.87
C ALA A 74 18.78 17.68 20.37
N GLU A 75 19.90 17.67 21.10
CA GLU A 75 20.64 18.88 21.46
C GLU A 75 22.08 18.79 20.95
N PRO A 76 22.56 19.78 20.17
CA PRO A 76 21.87 21.00 19.76
C PRO A 76 20.78 20.74 18.70
N CYS A 77 19.90 21.72 18.47
CA CYS A 77 18.76 21.61 17.55
C CYS A 77 19.15 21.17 16.13
N GLU A 78 20.33 21.56 15.66
CA GLU A 78 20.88 21.19 14.37
C GLU A 78 21.22 19.70 14.25
N ALA A 79 21.28 18.97 15.37
CA ALA A 79 21.44 17.51 15.37
C ALA A 79 20.11 16.76 15.18
N MET A 80 18.96 17.44 15.23
CA MET A 80 17.65 16.80 15.05
C MET A 80 17.45 16.36 13.61
N LEU A 81 16.99 15.12 13.39
CA LEU A 81 16.68 14.63 12.03
C LEU A 81 15.61 15.49 11.34
N ALA A 82 14.60 15.94 12.10
CA ALA A 82 13.56 16.84 11.62
C ALA A 82 14.10 18.19 11.10
N TYR A 83 15.19 18.71 11.69
CA TYR A 83 15.80 19.98 11.26
C TYR A 83 16.31 19.90 9.82
N HIS A 84 16.83 18.74 9.44
CA HIS A 84 17.33 18.44 8.10
C HIS A 84 16.23 17.97 7.15
N ASP A 85 15.33 17.09 7.58
CA ASP A 85 14.30 16.49 6.72
C ASP A 85 13.31 17.52 6.15
N ARG A 86 12.81 18.45 6.98
CA ARG A 86 11.85 19.49 6.54
C ARG A 86 10.70 18.95 5.67
N GLY A 87 10.19 17.77 6.00
CA GLY A 87 9.09 17.14 5.27
C GLY A 87 9.50 16.39 3.99
N ASP A 88 10.79 16.20 3.73
CA ASP A 88 11.28 15.50 2.52
C ASP A 88 10.83 14.04 2.50
N VAL A 89 10.89 13.33 3.62
CA VAL A 89 10.38 11.96 3.78
C VAL A 89 8.89 11.89 3.44
N ALA A 90 8.06 12.79 3.98
CA ALA A 90 6.63 12.85 3.65
C ALA A 90 6.38 13.10 2.17
N ARG A 91 7.07 14.09 1.59
CA ARG A 91 6.92 14.47 0.18
C ARG A 91 7.37 13.35 -0.75
N ALA A 92 8.41 12.60 -0.39
CA ALA A 92 8.84 11.42 -1.13
C ALA A 92 7.77 10.33 -1.11
N ALA A 93 7.27 9.96 0.08
CA ALA A 93 6.22 8.94 0.24
C ALA A 93 4.94 9.33 -0.51
N LEU A 94 4.52 10.59 -0.45
CA LEU A 94 3.35 11.11 -1.18
C LEU A 94 3.50 11.01 -2.71
N ARG A 95 4.73 11.05 -3.22
CA ARG A 95 5.07 10.84 -4.63
C ARG A 95 5.29 9.36 -4.99
N GLY A 96 5.07 8.44 -4.05
CA GLY A 96 5.27 7.01 -4.26
C GLY A 96 6.74 6.59 -4.29
N ARG A 97 7.64 7.37 -3.65
CA ARG A 97 9.06 7.07 -3.54
C ARG A 97 9.42 6.79 -2.09
N ASP A 98 10.39 5.90 -1.89
CA ASP A 98 10.97 5.71 -0.56
C ASP A 98 11.97 6.83 -0.28
N GLY A 99 11.67 7.70 0.69
CA GLY A 99 12.54 8.82 1.08
C GLY A 99 13.66 8.41 2.04
N PHE A 100 13.61 7.20 2.60
CA PHE A 100 14.49 6.78 3.69
C PHE A 100 15.81 6.17 3.22
N ALA A 101 15.90 5.72 1.96
CA ALA A 101 17.11 5.13 1.39
C ALA A 101 18.31 6.11 1.29
N GLN A 102 18.12 7.40 1.60
CA GLN A 102 19.13 8.45 1.43
C GLN A 102 19.77 8.95 2.74
N HIS A 103 19.30 8.50 3.91
CA HIS A 103 19.66 9.12 5.20
C HIS A 103 20.37 8.17 6.20
N ARG A 104 20.86 7.00 5.74
CA ARG A 104 21.44 5.97 6.63
C ARG A 104 22.88 5.56 6.33
N ASP A 105 23.59 6.33 5.50
CA ASP A 105 25.05 6.22 5.32
C ASP A 105 25.78 7.29 6.15
#